data_AF-W6TF37-F1
#
_entry.id   AF-W6TF37-F1
#
_cell.length_a   1.000
_cell.length_b   1.000
_cell.length_c   1.000
_cell.angle_alpha   90.00
_cell.angle_beta   90.00
_cell.angle_gamma   90.00
#
_symmetry.space_group_name_H-M   'P 1'
#
loop_
_entity.id
_entity.type
_entity.pdbx_description
1 polymer ?
#
loop_
_entity_poly.entity_id
_entity_poly.type
_entity_poly.pdbx_seq_one_letter_code
_entity_poly.pdbx_strand_id
1 'polypeptide(L)' 'MQDRVFCTFIELMSDVLGFTAKVDTNKRDVGNYFNSLGVKLSKASEE' A
#
# COMPACT_ATOMS: atom_id res chain seq x y z
N MET A 1 -6.93 -0.97 22.76
CA MET A 1 -7.61 -1.67 21.64
C MET A 1 -7.55 -0.90 20.32
N GLN A 2 -7.28 0.41 20.33
CA GLN A 2 -7.26 1.22 19.10
C GLN A 2 -6.04 0.93 18.19
N ASP A 3 -4.91 0.53 18.78
CA ASP A 3 -3.68 0.22 18.02
C ASP A 3 -3.75 -1.07 17.20
N ARG A 4 -4.66 -2.00 17.53
CA ARG A 4 -4.79 -3.27 16.79
C ARG A 4 -5.50 -3.08 15.46
N VAL A 5 -6.50 -2.20 15.38
CA VAL A 5 -7.28 -1.97 14.16
C VAL A 5 -6.44 -1.29 13.08
N PHE A 6 -5.57 -0.36 13.48
CA PHE A 6 -4.67 0.31 12.54
C PHE A 6 -3.62 -0.66 11.97
N CYS A 7 -2.97 -1.48 12.82
CA CYS A 7 -2.02 -2.49 12.34
C CYS A 7 -2.69 -3.55 11.45
N THR A 8 -3.86 -4.06 11.82
CA THR A 8 -4.62 -5.02 11.00
C THR A 8 -5.07 -4.40 9.68
N PHE A 9 -5.43 -3.12 9.66
CA PHE A 9 -5.75 -2.41 8.42
C PHE A 9 -4.53 -2.31 7.49
N ILE A 10 -3.34 -2.01 8.03
CA ILE A 10 -2.11 -1.95 7.23
C ILE A 10 -1.67 -3.35 6.75
N GLU A 11 -1.82 -4.40 7.57
CA GLU A 11 -1.59 -5.79 7.14
C GLU A 11 -2.53 -6.18 5.99
N LEU A 12 -3.84 -5.92 6.13
CA LEU A 12 -4.84 -6.19 5.10
C LEU A 12 -4.55 -5.40 3.81
N MET A 13 -4.20 -4.13 3.92
CA MET A 13 -3.86 -3.30 2.76
C MET A 13 -2.54 -3.73 2.13
N SER A 14 -1.59 -4.27 2.89
CA SER A 14 -0.35 -4.81 2.32
C SER A 14 -0.60 -6.07 1.51
N ASP A 15 -1.48 -6.97 1.99
CA ASP A 15 -1.89 -8.19 1.29
C ASP A 15 -2.75 -7.88 0.05
N VAL A 16 -3.70 -6.95 0.14
CA VAL A 16 -4.63 -6.62 -0.94
C VAL A 16 -3.95 -5.77 -2.02
N LEU A 17 -3.13 -4.81 -1.62
CA LEU A 17 -2.54 -3.86 -2.55
C LEU A 17 -1.24 -4.37 -3.15
N GLY A 18 -0.82 -5.61 -2.86
CA GLY A 18 0.29 -6.29 -3.55
C GLY A 18 1.68 -5.77 -3.20
N PHE A 19 1.83 -5.13 -2.03
CA PHE A 19 3.11 -4.59 -1.58
C PHE A 19 3.73 -5.45 -0.49
N THR A 20 4.75 -6.24 -0.85
CA THR A 20 5.54 -7.02 0.12
C THR A 20 6.82 -6.28 0.47
N ALA A 21 6.88 -5.73 1.69
CA ALA A 21 8.11 -5.13 2.20
C ALA A 21 9.17 -6.21 2.51
N LYS A 22 10.43 -5.93 2.15
CA LYS A 22 11.63 -6.73 2.44
C LYS A 22 12.59 -5.97 3.36
N VAL A 23 13.61 -6.64 3.87
CA VAL A 23 14.58 -6.04 4.83
C VAL A 23 15.32 -4.81 4.29
N ASP A 24 15.42 -4.71 2.96
CA ASP A 24 16.06 -3.63 2.21
C ASP A 24 15.08 -2.59 1.67
N THR A 25 13.77 -2.78 1.90
CA THR A 25 12.74 -1.84 1.46
C THR A 25 12.84 -0.55 2.24
N ASN A 26 13.06 0.56 1.53
CA ASN A 26 13.18 1.87 2.12
C ASN A 26 11.90 2.72 1.91
N LYS A 27 11.78 3.83 2.64
CA LYS A 27 10.60 4.71 2.59
C LYS A 27 10.24 5.19 1.18
N ARG A 28 11.22 5.36 0.29
CA ARG A 28 10.99 5.78 -1.10
C ARG A 28 10.37 4.68 -1.94
N ASP A 29 10.74 3.42 -1.71
CA ASP A 29 10.17 2.28 -2.43
C ASP A 29 8.68 2.15 -2.13
N VAL A 30 8.31 2.31 -0.85
CA VAL A 30 6.91 2.37 -0.39
C VAL A 30 6.17 3.54 -1.07
N GLY A 31 6.73 4.75 -1.00
CA GLY A 31 6.11 5.95 -1.58
C GLY A 31 5.91 5.84 -3.10
N ASN A 32 6.90 5.30 -3.80
CA ASN A 32 6.83 5.08 -5.25
C ASN A 32 5.75 4.06 -5.62
N TYR A 33 5.65 2.97 -4.85
CA TYR A 33 4.64 1.93 -5.06
C TYR A 33 3.22 2.50 -4.97
N PHE A 34 2.90 3.15 -3.85
CA PHE A 34 1.55 3.68 -3.62
C PHE A 34 1.20 4.84 -4.56
N ASN A 35 2.17 5.66 -4.96
CA ASN A 35 1.96 6.69 -5.98
C ASN A 35 1.62 6.06 -7.34
N SER A 36 2.38 5.05 -7.78
CA SER A 36 2.09 4.34 -9.02
C SER A 36 0.73 3.64 -8.98
N LEU A 37 0.37 3.07 -7.83
CA LEU A 37 -0.92 2.42 -7.64
C LEU A 37 -2.08 3.43 -7.74
N GLY A 38 -1.95 4.59 -7.10
CA GLY A 38 -2.93 5.69 -7.21
C GLY A 38 -3.19 6.11 -8.65
N VAL A 39 -2.12 6.30 -9.45
CA VAL A 39 -2.24 6.64 -10.89
C VAL A 39 -2.99 5.55 -11.68
N LYS A 40 -2.72 4.27 -11.40
CA LYS A 40 -3.42 3.15 -12.07
C LYS A 40 -4.91 3.13 -11.72
N LEU A 41 -5.25 3.35 -10.45
CA LEU A 41 -6.63 3.40 -9.97
C LEU A 41 -7.38 4.59 -10.56
N SER A 42 -6.76 5.77 -10.65
CA SER A 42 -7.37 6.94 -11.29
C SER A 42 -7.74 6.67 -12.75
N LYS A 43 -6.81 6.08 -13.53
CA LYS A 43 -7.09 5.73 -14.94
C LYS A 43 -8.19 4.68 -15.08
N ALA A 44 -8.18 3.65 -14.23
CA ALA A 44 -9.22 2.61 -14.26
C ALA A 44 -10.61 3.16 -13.86
N SER A 45 -10.67 4.26 -13.11
CA SER A 45 -11.92 4.93 -12.73
C SER A 45 -12.45 5.90 -13.80
N GLU A 46 -11.70 6.13 -14.87
CA GLU A 46 -12.11 6.97 -16.01
C GLU A 46 -12.82 6.16 -17.12
N GLU A 47 -12.95 4.83 -16.94
CA GLU A 47 -13.76 3.91 -17.76
C GLU A 47 -15.23 3.87 -17.29
#